data_AF-A0A673MND9-F1
#
_entry.id   AF-A0A673MND9-F1
#
_cell.length_a   1.000
_cell.length_b   1.000
_cell.length_c   1.000
_cell.angle_alpha   90.00
_cell.angle_beta   90.00
_cell.angle_gamma   90.00
#
_symmetry.space_group_name_H-M   'P 1'
#
loop_
_entity.id
_entity.type
_entity.pdbx_description
1 polymer ?
#
loop_
_entity_poly.entity_id
_entity_poly.type
_entity_poly.pdbx_seq_one_letter_code
_entity_poly.pdbx_strand_id
1 'polypeptide(L)' 'MELQGVMKSYFGGLLCVSWSPDGKYLATGGEDDLVTVWSFIPQLFGVRRV' A
#
# COMPACT_ATOMS: atom_id res chain seq x y z
N MET A 1 -15.36 -9.24 -3.32
CA MET A 1 -14.09 -8.67 -2.80
C MET A 1 -13.06 -8.89 -3.88
N GLU A 2 -12.51 -7.83 -4.45
CA GLU A 2 -11.53 -7.91 -5.54
C GLU A 2 -10.13 -7.58 -5.00
N LEU A 3 -9.13 -8.35 -5.42
CA LEU A 3 -7.73 -8.08 -5.09
C LEU A 3 -7.23 -6.89 -5.91
N GLN A 4 -6.87 -5.79 -5.25
CA GLN A 4 -6.39 -4.57 -5.91
C GLN A 4 -4.88 -4.62 -6.23
N GLY A 5 -4.09 -5.40 -5.49
CA GLY A 5 -2.65 -5.50 -5.72
C GLY A 5 -1.93 -6.44 -4.75
N VAL A 6 -0.68 -6.76 -5.08
CA VAL A 6 0.24 -7.57 -4.26
C VAL A 6 1.57 -6.83 -4.17
N MET A 7 2.12 -6.74 -2.97
CA MET A 7 3.39 -6.08 -2.69
C MET A 7 4.30 -7.05 -1.96
N LYS A 8 5.60 -7.02 -2.27
CA LYS A 8 6.60 -7.90 -1.67
C LYS A 8 7.57 -7.07 -0.85
N SER A 9 8.03 -7.64 0.26
CA SER A 9 9.22 -7.17 0.96
C SER A 9 10.44 -7.29 0.05
N TYR A 10 11.48 -6.52 0.37
CA TYR A 10 12.76 -6.65 -0.31
C TYR A 10 13.44 -7.96 0.11
N PHE A 11 13.41 -8.26 1.40
CA PHE A 11 13.90 -9.51 1.96
C PHE A 11 13.12 -9.89 3.25
N GLY A 12 13.03 -11.18 3.58
CA GLY A 12 12.36 -11.65 4.79
C GLY A 12 10.84 -11.39 4.84
N GLY A 13 10.25 -11.56 6.02
CA GLY A 13 8.81 -11.36 6.27
C GLY A 13 8.45 -9.88 6.52
N LEU A 14 7.20 -9.51 6.23
CA LEU A 14 6.62 -8.29 6.76
C LEU A 14 6.11 -8.56 8.19
N LEU A 15 6.54 -7.74 9.14
CA LEU A 15 6.25 -7.90 10.56
C LEU A 15 5.03 -7.09 11.01
N CYS A 16 4.79 -5.95 10.37
CA CYS A 16 3.69 -5.06 10.74
C CYS A 16 3.14 -4.29 9.54
N VAL A 17 1.89 -3.84 9.67
CA VAL A 17 1.18 -3.03 8.68
C VAL A 17 0.32 -2.00 9.39
N SER A 18 0.26 -0.78 8.84
CA SER A 18 -0.61 0.29 9.35
C SER A 18 -1.10 1.16 8.20
N TRP A 19 -2.42 1.39 8.16
CA TRP A 19 -3.03 2.35 7.25
C TRP A 19 -2.94 3.75 7.84
N SER A 20 -2.69 4.74 6.98
CA SER A 20 -2.93 6.13 7.37
C SER A 20 -4.43 6.35 7.64
N PRO A 21 -4.79 7.23 8.59
CA PRO A 21 -6.20 7.50 8.90
C PRO A 21 -7.01 8.04 7.72
N ASP A 22 -6.34 8.66 6.75
CA ASP A 22 -6.95 9.19 5.52
C ASP A 22 -7.03 8.15 4.38
N GLY A 23 -6.53 6.93 4.58
CA GLY A 23 -6.57 5.83 3.61
C GLY A 23 -5.69 6.01 2.38
N LYS A 24 -4.84 7.05 2.34
CA LYS A 24 -3.97 7.33 1.19
C LYS A 24 -2.64 6.62 1.24
N TYR A 25 -2.24 6.15 2.42
CA TYR A 25 -0.94 5.51 2.61
C TYR A 25 -1.06 4.22 3.39
N LEU A 26 -0.20 3.28 3.04
CA LEU A 26 0.00 2.04 3.77
C LEU A 26 1.48 1.94 4.14
N ALA A 27 1.78 1.83 5.42
CA ALA A 27 3.13 1.60 5.92
C ALA A 27 3.29 0.13 6.30
N THR A 28 4.41 -0.47 5.90
CA THR A 28 4.79 -1.84 6.26
C THR A 28 6.23 -1.88 6.75
N GLY A 29 6.48 -2.56 7.87
CA GLY A 29 7.83 -2.83 8.38
C GLY A 29 8.24 -4.28 8.10
N GLY A 30 9.45 -4.49 7.57
CA GLY A 30 9.99 -5.80 7.26
C GLY A 30 11.15 -6.22 8.18
N GLU A 31 11.50 -7.51 8.10
CA GLU A 31 12.73 -8.07 8.68
C GLU A 31 14.00 -7.61 7.96
N ASP A 32 13.85 -6.95 6.81
CA ASP A 32 14.92 -6.39 5.98
C ASP A 32 15.45 -5.04 6.49
N ASP A 33 15.11 -4.65 7.72
CA ASP A 33 15.40 -3.34 8.32
C ASP A 33 14.83 -2.16 7.51
N LEU A 34 13.83 -2.41 6.65
CA LEU A 34 13.17 -1.40 5.85
C LEU A 34 11.74 -1.12 6.30
N VAL A 35 11.35 0.14 6.17
CA VAL A 35 9.95 0.57 6.20
C VAL A 35 9.56 1.02 4.80
N THR A 36 8.59 0.33 4.22
CA THR A 36 8.04 0.68 2.91
C THR A 36 6.72 1.42 3.08
N VAL A 37 6.60 2.58 2.41
CA VAL A 37 5.37 3.37 2.38
C VAL A 37 4.79 3.34 0.97
N TRP A 38 3.54 2.91 0.88
CA TRP A 38 2.81 2.78 -0.37
C TRP A 38 1.78 3.90 -0.47
N SER A 39 1.74 4.58 -1.61
CA SER A 39 0.68 5.54 -1.93
C SER A 39 -0.48 4.81 -2.58
N PHE A 40 -1.63 4.82 -1.93
CA PHE A 40 -2.88 4.30 -2.44
C PHE A 40 -3.76 5.48 -2.86
N ILE A 41 -3.76 5.79 -4.16
CA ILE A 41 -4.67 6.77 -4.73
C ILE A 41 -5.81 5.97 -5.36
N PRO A 42 -7.05 6.08 -4.84
CA PRO A 42 -8.19 5.49 -5.50
C PRO A 42 -8.25 6.02 -6.93
N GLN A 43 -8.12 5.11 -7.92
CA GLN A 43 -8.42 5.47 -9.30
C GLN A 43 -9.88 5.92 -9.31
N LEU A 44 -10.13 7.22 -9.51
CA LEU A 44 -11.48 7.72 -9.76
C LEU A 44 -11.90 7.19 -11.14
N PHE A 45 -12.42 5.97 -11.17
CA PHE A 45 -13.09 5.39 -12.32
C PHE A 45 -14.40 6.18 -12.54
N GLY A 46 -14.33 7.35 -13.18
CA GLY A 46 -15.56 8.11 -13.40
C GLY A 46 -15.47 9.44 -14.13
N VAL A 47 -14.33 10.14 -14.17
CA VAL A 47 -14.25 11.41 -14.92
C VAL A 47 -13.46 11.19 -16.19
N ARG A 48 -14.13 10.65 -17.21
CA ARG A 48 -13.74 10.97 -18.59
C ARG A 48 -13.91 12.49 -18.70
N ARG A 49 -12.80 13.22 -18.71
CA ARG A 49 -12.80 14.61 -19.17
C ARG A 49 -13.39 14.58 -20.58
N VAL A 50 -14.53 15.26 -20.72
CA VAL A 50 -15.16 15.60 -22.00
C VAL A 50 -14.19 16.31 -22.92
#